data_AF-A0A345EEE3-F1
#
_entry.id   AF-A0A345EEE3-F1
#
_cell.length_a   1.000
_cell.length_b   1.000
_cell.length_c   1.000
_cell.angle_alpha   90.00
_cell.angle_beta   90.00
_cell.angle_gamma   90.00
#
_symmetry.space_group_name_H-M   'P 1'
#
loop_
_entity.id
_entity.type
_entity.pdbx_description
1 polymer ?
#
loop_
_entity_poly.entity_id
_entity_poly.type
_entity_poly.pdbx_seq_one_letter_code
_entity_poly.pdbx_strand_id
1 'polypeptide(L)'
;MRFSVIRERLGSTIRHGTTLRGALGELFTQEFSYSTGYLATLLNGCLFAPSLLTFWFVNGVIDFSTAIAIGAVATPAGLQLRLLAYVLLVPTFLLVRTCLHLLHPGHRAQILDGSCPSFQPLSLDWFSLGVLATGLPLALQNLGPWIGVNAVFTVGVFLVPRPLRGRRASEAKLLTLVLGSALFLYANYGAVVAPPLPSPATILGPVATFALDAETTRWLFRLVNSLLFGPLAVAVFGVGTNHVLTRPELADIPLVRHALPRRDPDVVVATNAALGTVFYLAVVGLTTGRVILVP
;
A
#
# COMPACT_ATOMS: atom_id res chain seq x y z
N MET A 1 30.41 -67.33 3.77
CA MET A 1 30.98 -65.96 3.91
C MET A 1 30.27 -64.87 3.10
N ARG A 2 29.54 -65.14 2.00
CA ARG A 2 28.88 -64.07 1.19
C ARG A 2 27.60 -63.45 1.81
N PHE A 3 26.86 -64.19 2.64
CA PHE A 3 25.59 -63.72 3.22
C PHE A 3 25.76 -62.75 4.41
N SER A 4 26.88 -62.84 5.16
CA SER A 4 27.14 -61.94 6.29
C SER A 4 27.41 -60.51 5.82
N VAL A 5 28.19 -60.34 4.75
CA VAL A 5 28.54 -59.04 4.16
C VAL A 5 27.31 -58.32 3.58
N ILE A 6 26.36 -59.08 2.99
CA ILE A 6 25.11 -58.52 2.47
C ILE A 6 24.21 -58.07 3.62
N ARG A 7 24.11 -58.87 4.70
CA ARG A 7 23.34 -58.52 5.91
C ARG A 7 23.92 -57.30 6.62
N GLU A 8 25.24 -57.16 6.67
CA GLU A 8 25.93 -55.98 7.23
C GLU A 8 25.67 -54.72 6.40
N ARG A 9 25.78 -54.82 5.06
CA ARG A 9 25.46 -53.69 4.18
C ARG A 9 24.00 -53.28 4.30
N LEU A 10 23.05 -54.22 4.24
CA LEU A 10 21.61 -53.91 4.42
C LEU A 10 21.34 -53.27 5.79
N GLY A 11 21.93 -53.82 6.85
CA GLY A 11 21.82 -53.28 8.21
C GLY A 11 22.40 -51.88 8.35
N SER A 12 23.48 -51.56 7.62
CA SER A 12 24.05 -50.22 7.58
C SER A 12 23.15 -49.23 6.83
N THR A 13 22.59 -49.60 5.68
CA THR A 13 21.73 -48.74 4.87
C THR A 13 20.40 -48.46 5.57
N ILE A 14 19.81 -49.47 6.23
CA ILE A 14 18.59 -49.31 7.03
C ILE A 14 18.86 -48.35 8.20
N ARG A 15 20.00 -48.49 8.89
CA ARG A 15 20.38 -47.62 10.02
C ARG A 15 20.66 -46.18 9.58
N HIS A 16 21.32 -45.98 8.45
CA HIS A 16 21.50 -44.64 7.87
C HIS A 16 20.16 -44.04 7.43
N GLY A 17 19.26 -44.84 6.83
CA GLY A 17 17.92 -44.42 6.44
C GLY A 17 17.03 -44.04 7.63
N THR A 18 17.12 -44.76 8.76
CA THR A 18 16.39 -44.40 9.99
C THR A 18 16.98 -43.16 10.66
N THR A 19 18.29 -42.96 10.59
CA THR A 19 18.95 -41.75 11.13
C THR A 19 18.65 -40.53 10.28
N LEU A 20 18.60 -40.67 8.94
CA LEU A 20 18.16 -39.61 8.02
C LEU A 20 16.69 -39.27 8.18
N ARG A 21 15.80 -40.27 8.34
CA ARG A 21 14.39 -40.02 8.67
C ARG A 21 14.22 -39.36 10.02
N GLY A 22 15.00 -39.77 11.02
CA GLY A 22 15.03 -39.14 12.35
C GLY A 22 15.46 -37.68 12.26
N ALA A 23 16.59 -37.42 11.61
CA ALA A 23 17.12 -36.07 11.42
C ALA A 23 16.19 -35.17 10.58
N LEU A 24 15.56 -35.70 9.52
CA LEU A 24 14.55 -34.96 8.74
C LEU A 24 13.28 -34.70 9.56
N GLY A 25 12.86 -35.67 10.38
CA GLY A 25 11.72 -35.51 11.29
C GLY A 25 11.98 -34.48 12.38
N GLU A 26 13.19 -34.46 12.94
CA GLU A 26 13.67 -33.47 13.90
C GLU A 26 13.80 -32.09 13.24
N LEU A 27 14.32 -31.99 12.01
CA LEU A 27 14.37 -30.74 11.28
C LEU A 27 12.97 -30.18 11.02
N PHE A 28 12.03 -31.02 10.57
CA PHE A 28 10.63 -30.62 10.33
C PHE A 28 9.93 -30.21 11.64
N THR A 29 10.12 -30.94 12.73
CA THR A 29 9.51 -30.58 14.02
C THR A 29 10.13 -29.33 14.61
N GLN A 30 11.42 -29.09 14.39
CA GLN A 30 12.08 -27.85 14.76
C GLN A 30 11.60 -26.69 13.89
N GLU A 31 11.45 -26.87 12.57
CA GLU A 31 11.06 -25.82 11.62
C GLU A 31 9.60 -25.36 11.79
N PHE A 32 8.70 -26.28 12.16
CA PHE A 32 7.27 -26.03 12.40
C PHE A 32 6.88 -25.86 13.89
N SER A 33 7.87 -25.85 14.80
CA SER A 33 7.62 -25.56 16.21
C SER A 33 7.01 -24.17 16.37
N TYR A 34 5.84 -24.10 17.03
CA TYR A 34 5.06 -22.87 17.20
C TYR A 34 5.80 -21.77 17.98
N SER A 35 6.77 -22.13 18.82
CA SER A 35 7.48 -21.19 19.71
C SER A 35 8.95 -20.94 19.32
N THR A 36 9.60 -21.87 18.61
CA THR A 36 11.05 -21.82 18.32
C THR A 36 11.41 -22.12 16.88
N GLY A 37 10.43 -22.47 16.03
CA GLY A 37 10.70 -22.85 14.66
C GLY A 37 10.92 -21.66 13.75
N TYR A 38 11.89 -21.80 12.83
CA TYR A 38 12.24 -20.76 11.87
C TYR A 38 11.02 -20.21 11.12
N LEU A 39 10.06 -21.07 10.79
CA LEU A 39 8.80 -20.67 10.15
C LEU A 39 7.93 -19.82 11.08
N ALA A 40 7.82 -20.18 12.37
CA ALA A 40 7.06 -19.43 13.35
C ALA A 40 7.72 -18.09 13.69
N THR A 41 9.06 -18.02 13.75
CA THR A 41 9.81 -16.77 13.96
C THR A 41 9.75 -15.86 12.74
N LEU A 42 9.86 -16.44 11.53
CA LEU A 42 9.68 -15.72 10.27
C LEU A 42 8.27 -15.18 10.16
N LEU A 43 7.24 -16.02 10.33
CA LEU A 43 5.85 -15.60 10.30
C LEU A 43 5.59 -14.66 11.49
N ASN A 44 5.45 -15.13 12.73
CA ASN A 44 4.99 -14.31 13.85
C ASN A 44 5.86 -13.09 14.20
N GLY A 45 7.15 -13.09 13.84
CA GLY A 45 8.09 -11.99 14.15
C GLY A 45 8.42 -11.09 12.96
N CYS A 46 9.07 -11.65 11.93
CA CYS A 46 9.75 -10.84 10.91
C CYS A 46 8.89 -10.51 9.66
N LEU A 47 7.89 -11.33 9.32
CA LEU A 47 7.04 -11.22 8.12
C LEU A 47 5.59 -10.85 8.44
N PHE A 48 4.97 -11.42 9.49
CA PHE A 48 3.55 -11.26 9.81
C PHE A 48 3.22 -10.08 10.75
N ALA A 49 4.14 -9.11 10.86
CA ALA A 49 4.04 -7.96 11.76
C ALA A 49 2.61 -7.35 11.86
N PRO A 50 2.27 -6.68 12.98
CA PRO A 50 1.00 -5.96 13.18
C PRO A 50 0.55 -5.08 11.99
N SER A 51 1.50 -4.68 11.14
CA SER A 51 1.30 -4.04 9.84
C SER A 51 0.32 -4.75 8.90
N LEU A 52 0.21 -6.08 8.90
CA LEU A 52 -0.76 -6.77 8.03
C LEU A 52 -2.20 -6.61 8.52
N LEU A 53 -2.40 -6.58 9.83
CA LEU A 53 -3.70 -6.39 10.47
C LEU A 53 -4.15 -4.93 10.30
N THR A 54 -3.23 -3.98 10.46
CA THR A 54 -3.44 -2.57 10.12
C THR A 54 -3.69 -2.40 8.62
N PHE A 55 -2.96 -3.10 7.76
CA PHE A 55 -3.14 -3.01 6.31
C PHE A 55 -4.51 -3.53 5.86
N TRP A 56 -4.95 -4.71 6.28
CA TRP A 56 -6.25 -5.24 5.86
C TRP A 56 -7.43 -4.42 6.40
N PHE A 57 -7.36 -4.01 7.66
CA PHE A 57 -8.51 -3.40 8.34
C PHE A 57 -8.57 -1.87 8.15
N VAL A 58 -7.42 -1.19 8.24
CA VAL A 58 -7.35 0.27 8.09
C VAL A 58 -7.13 0.63 6.63
N ASN A 59 -6.03 0.17 6.02
CA ASN A 59 -5.74 0.57 4.64
C ASN A 59 -6.71 -0.08 3.65
N GLY A 60 -7.07 -1.36 3.78
CA GLY A 60 -8.00 -2.03 2.87
C GLY A 60 -9.39 -1.38 2.85
N VAL A 61 -10.03 -1.25 4.02
CA VAL A 61 -11.38 -0.66 4.12
C VAL A 61 -11.37 0.82 3.73
N ILE A 62 -10.38 1.59 4.19
CA ILE A 62 -10.26 3.01 3.85
C ILE A 62 -9.91 3.19 2.38
N ASP A 63 -9.09 2.34 1.78
CA ASP A 63 -8.70 2.43 0.38
C ASP A 63 -9.86 2.11 -0.55
N PHE A 64 -10.66 1.08 -0.27
CA PHE A 64 -11.83 0.76 -1.10
C PHE A 64 -12.92 1.81 -0.93
N SER A 65 -13.20 2.23 0.31
CA SER A 65 -14.20 3.29 0.56
C SER A 65 -13.75 4.62 -0.04
N THR A 66 -12.46 4.97 0.07
CA THR A 66 -11.89 6.17 -0.56
C THR A 66 -11.89 6.04 -2.07
N ALA A 67 -11.50 4.89 -2.64
CA ALA A 67 -11.50 4.68 -4.09
C ALA A 67 -12.89 4.85 -4.72
N ILE A 68 -13.93 4.37 -4.02
CA ILE A 68 -15.33 4.58 -4.41
C ILE A 68 -15.71 6.06 -4.18
N ALA A 69 -15.34 6.63 -3.03
CA ALA A 69 -15.69 8.00 -2.64
C ALA A 69 -15.02 9.09 -3.50
N ILE A 70 -13.88 8.79 -4.13
CA ILE A 70 -13.17 9.72 -5.01
C ILE A 70 -13.39 9.39 -6.49
N GLY A 71 -14.15 8.34 -6.82
CA GLY A 71 -14.38 7.93 -8.20
C GLY A 71 -13.18 7.30 -8.90
N ALA A 72 -12.18 6.80 -8.15
CA ALA A 72 -11.02 6.10 -8.70
C ALA A 72 -11.37 4.73 -9.32
N VAL A 73 -12.61 4.25 -9.13
CA VAL A 73 -13.15 3.04 -9.76
C VAL A 73 -14.50 3.37 -10.38
N ALA A 74 -14.56 3.38 -11.71
CA ALA A 74 -15.77 3.74 -12.45
C ALA A 74 -16.69 2.54 -12.77
N THR A 75 -16.18 1.30 -12.69
CA THR A 75 -16.91 0.10 -13.13
C THR A 75 -16.79 -1.06 -12.14
N PRO A 76 -17.78 -1.97 -12.06
CA PRO A 76 -17.69 -3.18 -11.25
C PRO A 76 -16.47 -4.06 -11.61
N ALA A 77 -16.12 -4.11 -12.90
CA ALA A 77 -14.93 -4.85 -13.35
C ALA A 77 -13.62 -4.24 -12.82
N GLY A 78 -13.52 -2.90 -12.78
CA GLY A 78 -12.38 -2.22 -12.17
C GLY A 78 -12.27 -2.50 -10.67
N LEU A 79 -13.41 -2.60 -9.98
CA LEU A 79 -13.46 -2.96 -8.55
C LEU A 79 -12.98 -4.39 -8.33
N GLN A 80 -13.42 -5.34 -9.16
CA GLN A 80 -13.00 -6.74 -9.10
C GLN A 80 -11.49 -6.90 -9.30
N LEU A 81 -10.92 -6.20 -10.29
CA LEU A 81 -9.47 -6.22 -10.53
C LEU A 81 -8.68 -5.66 -9.34
N ARG A 82 -9.17 -4.58 -8.74
CA ARG A 82 -8.54 -3.99 -7.55
C ARG A 82 -8.66 -4.93 -6.34
N LEU A 83 -9.82 -5.55 -6.13
CA LEU A 83 -10.01 -6.55 -5.07
C LEU A 83 -9.06 -7.74 -5.24
N LEU A 84 -8.96 -8.26 -6.47
CA LEU A 84 -8.02 -9.34 -6.79
C LEU A 84 -6.57 -8.91 -6.51
N ALA A 85 -6.18 -7.71 -6.93
CA ALA A 85 -4.85 -7.19 -6.66
C ALA A 85 -4.58 -7.08 -5.15
N TYR A 86 -5.53 -6.62 -4.34
CA TYR A 86 -5.38 -6.54 -2.86
C TYR A 86 -5.28 -7.93 -2.22
N VAL A 87 -6.08 -8.91 -2.67
CA VAL A 87 -5.98 -10.30 -2.19
C VAL A 87 -4.60 -10.89 -2.50
N LEU A 88 -4.07 -10.61 -3.69
CA LEU A 88 -2.74 -11.07 -4.11
C LEU A 88 -1.60 -10.23 -3.53
N LEU A 89 -1.88 -9.04 -3.00
CA LEU A 89 -0.87 -8.08 -2.56
C LEU A 89 -0.08 -8.64 -1.39
N VAL A 90 -0.76 -9.10 -0.34
CA VAL A 90 -0.12 -9.65 0.86
C VAL A 90 0.77 -10.85 0.55
N PRO A 91 0.29 -11.93 -0.10
CA PRO A 91 1.16 -13.07 -0.38
C PRO A 91 2.34 -12.69 -1.29
N THR A 92 2.13 -11.81 -2.26
CA THR A 92 3.21 -11.34 -3.14
C THR A 92 4.23 -10.50 -2.37
N PHE A 93 3.79 -9.55 -1.56
CA PHE A 93 4.64 -8.72 -0.73
C PHE A 93 5.50 -9.56 0.22
N LEU A 94 4.88 -10.54 0.89
CA LEU A 94 5.58 -11.45 1.79
C LEU A 94 6.60 -12.31 1.05
N LEU A 95 6.26 -12.80 -0.15
CA LEU A 95 7.18 -13.55 -0.99
C LEU A 95 8.40 -12.69 -1.38
N VAL A 96 8.17 -11.48 -1.91
CA VAL A 96 9.24 -10.56 -2.31
C VAL A 96 10.11 -10.22 -1.11
N ARG A 97 9.51 -9.91 0.04
CA ARG A 97 10.22 -9.61 1.28
C ARG A 97 11.09 -10.77 1.75
N THR A 98 10.54 -11.99 1.72
CA THR A 98 11.28 -13.21 2.06
C THR A 98 12.47 -13.40 1.12
N CYS A 99 12.25 -13.28 -0.20
CA CYS A 99 13.31 -13.40 -1.19
C CYS A 99 14.42 -12.36 -0.95
N LEU A 100 14.10 -11.09 -0.70
CA LEU A 100 15.11 -10.07 -0.44
C LEU A 100 15.94 -10.36 0.81
N HIS A 101 15.32 -10.82 1.89
CA HIS A 101 16.06 -11.17 3.09
C HIS A 101 16.91 -12.44 2.92
N LEU A 102 16.45 -13.43 2.15
CA LEU A 102 17.23 -14.64 1.87
C LEU A 102 18.39 -14.40 0.91
N LEU A 103 18.26 -13.46 -0.03
CA LEU A 103 19.32 -13.09 -0.98
C LEU A 103 20.45 -12.31 -0.33
N HIS A 104 20.18 -11.55 0.75
CA HIS A 104 21.22 -10.80 1.44
C HIS A 104 21.92 -11.69 2.48
N PRO A 105 23.24 -11.98 2.35
CA PRO A 105 23.94 -12.91 3.24
C PRO A 105 23.86 -12.55 4.74
N GLY A 106 23.88 -11.27 5.09
CA GLY A 106 23.77 -10.81 6.48
C GLY A 106 22.37 -11.02 7.07
N HIS A 107 21.31 -10.75 6.29
CA HIS A 107 19.93 -10.98 6.74
C HIS A 107 19.61 -12.47 6.83
N ARG A 108 20.14 -13.27 5.88
CA ARG A 108 20.00 -14.72 5.90
C ARG A 108 20.59 -15.32 7.17
N ALA A 109 21.80 -14.91 7.56
CA ALA A 109 22.40 -15.36 8.82
C ALA A 109 21.52 -14.99 10.03
N GLN A 110 21.08 -13.74 10.11
CA GLN A 110 20.20 -13.28 11.20
C GLN A 110 18.89 -14.07 11.31
N ILE A 111 18.24 -14.36 10.19
CA ILE A 111 17.00 -15.16 10.15
C ILE A 111 17.27 -16.61 10.58
N LEU A 112 18.37 -17.19 10.10
CA LEU A 112 18.80 -18.55 10.50
C LEU A 112 19.27 -18.61 11.95
N ASP A 113 19.61 -17.47 12.56
CA ASP A 113 19.91 -17.35 13.99
C ASP A 113 18.65 -17.02 14.82
N GLY A 114 17.46 -16.97 14.20
CA GLY A 114 16.19 -16.69 14.87
C GLY A 114 15.96 -15.22 15.20
N SER A 115 16.70 -14.30 14.58
CA SER A 115 16.60 -12.85 14.78
C SER A 115 16.05 -12.12 13.54
N CYS A 116 15.33 -11.01 13.75
CA CYS A 116 14.79 -10.23 12.64
C CYS A 116 15.77 -9.14 12.18
N PRO A 117 15.97 -8.98 10.86
CA PRO A 117 16.74 -7.87 10.33
C PRO A 117 16.15 -6.52 10.73
N SER A 118 17.00 -5.61 11.20
CA SER A 118 16.60 -4.24 11.58
C SER A 118 16.31 -3.35 10.35
N PHE A 119 16.89 -3.68 9.20
CA PHE A 119 16.66 -2.96 7.95
C PHE A 119 15.37 -3.42 7.28
N GLN A 120 14.48 -2.47 7.00
CA GLN A 120 13.21 -2.69 6.30
C GLN A 120 13.31 -2.16 4.86
N PRO A 121 13.72 -3.00 3.88
CA PRO A 121 13.80 -2.58 2.48
C PRO A 121 12.42 -2.36 1.84
N LEU A 122 11.39 -2.98 2.43
CA LEU A 122 10.03 -2.97 1.91
C LEU A 122 9.06 -2.43 2.95
N SER A 123 8.15 -1.57 2.48
CA SER A 123 7.05 -1.00 3.24
C SER A 123 5.76 -1.31 2.51
N LEU A 124 4.85 -1.97 3.23
CA LEU A 124 3.58 -2.43 2.69
C LEU A 124 2.69 -1.26 2.26
N ASP A 125 2.75 -0.15 2.99
CA ASP A 125 1.97 1.06 2.72
C ASP A 125 2.39 1.73 1.40
N TRP A 126 3.70 1.80 1.13
CA TRP A 126 4.21 2.32 -0.14
C TRP A 126 4.02 1.33 -1.28
N PHE A 127 4.04 0.02 -1.00
CA PHE A 127 3.74 -0.99 -2.00
C PHE A 127 2.26 -0.92 -2.42
N SER A 128 1.33 -0.75 -1.48
CA SER A 128 -0.10 -0.59 -1.80
C SER A 128 -0.43 0.74 -2.44
N LEU A 129 0.35 1.80 -2.18
CA LEU A 129 0.24 3.06 -2.92
C LEU A 129 0.34 2.84 -4.43
N GLY A 130 1.15 1.89 -4.88
CA GLY A 130 1.25 1.48 -6.29
C GLY A 130 -0.08 1.03 -6.91
N VAL A 131 -0.91 0.34 -6.13
CA VAL A 131 -2.26 -0.12 -6.54
C VAL A 131 -3.28 1.02 -6.46
N LEU A 132 -3.11 1.94 -5.52
CA LEU A 132 -4.00 3.09 -5.34
C LEU A 132 -3.81 4.14 -6.44
N ALA A 133 -2.56 4.50 -6.71
CA ALA A 133 -2.19 5.60 -7.57
C ALA A 133 -2.54 5.35 -9.04
N THR A 134 -2.63 4.08 -9.46
CA THR A 134 -3.05 3.71 -10.83
C THR A 134 -4.51 4.05 -11.14
N GLY A 135 -5.35 4.18 -10.12
CA GLY A 135 -6.73 4.69 -10.23
C GLY A 135 -6.86 6.20 -10.05
N LEU A 136 -5.80 6.90 -9.62
CA LEU A 136 -5.84 8.35 -9.35
C LEU A 136 -6.25 9.19 -10.58
N PRO A 137 -5.84 8.87 -11.83
CA PRO A 137 -6.25 9.64 -13.00
C PRO A 137 -7.77 9.73 -13.17
N LEU A 138 -8.51 8.68 -12.80
CA LEU A 138 -9.97 8.67 -12.86
C LEU A 138 -10.58 9.59 -11.80
N ALA A 139 -9.99 9.61 -10.60
CA ALA A 139 -10.40 10.53 -9.53
C ALA A 139 -10.16 12.00 -9.90
N LEU A 140 -9.10 12.27 -10.67
CA LEU A 140 -8.77 13.61 -11.15
C LEU A 140 -9.64 14.07 -12.32
N GLN A 141 -10.50 13.21 -12.88
CA GLN A 141 -11.45 13.61 -13.92
C GLN A 141 -12.36 14.75 -13.41
N ASN A 142 -12.84 14.64 -12.17
CA ASN A 142 -13.54 15.74 -11.48
C ASN A 142 -12.51 16.58 -10.71
N LEU A 143 -11.74 17.37 -11.44
CA LEU A 143 -10.60 18.10 -10.89
C LEU A 143 -11.00 19.23 -9.93
N GLY A 144 -12.15 19.86 -10.16
CA GLY A 144 -12.68 20.97 -9.36
C GLY A 144 -12.77 20.65 -7.86
N PRO A 145 -13.46 19.57 -7.46
CA PRO A 145 -13.55 19.17 -6.06
C PRO A 145 -12.18 18.91 -5.44
N TRP A 146 -11.27 18.25 -6.19
CA TRP A 146 -9.92 17.98 -5.73
C TRP A 146 -9.13 19.28 -5.48
N ILE A 147 -9.15 20.22 -6.42
CA ILE A 147 -8.50 21.54 -6.25
C ILE A 147 -9.11 22.29 -5.07
N GLY A 148 -10.44 22.33 -4.97
CA GLY A 148 -11.15 23.07 -3.92
C GLY A 148 -10.78 22.59 -2.52
N VAL A 149 -10.78 21.27 -2.31
CA VAL A 149 -10.41 20.68 -1.02
C VAL A 149 -8.94 20.91 -0.70
N ASN A 150 -8.05 20.70 -1.67
CA ASN A 150 -6.62 20.94 -1.45
C ASN A 150 -6.31 22.42 -1.18
N ALA A 151 -7.06 23.35 -1.80
CA ALA A 151 -6.94 24.77 -1.49
C ALA A 151 -7.39 25.07 -0.05
N VAL A 152 -8.53 24.53 0.39
CA VAL A 152 -9.02 24.65 1.77
C VAL A 152 -8.00 24.10 2.76
N PHE A 153 -7.45 22.91 2.50
CA PHE A 153 -6.43 22.30 3.36
C PHE A 153 -5.13 23.10 3.35
N THR A 154 -4.65 23.55 2.19
CA THR A 154 -3.43 24.35 2.09
C THR A 154 -3.57 25.64 2.89
N VAL A 155 -4.68 26.36 2.71
CA VAL A 155 -4.94 27.61 3.42
C VAL A 155 -5.15 27.34 4.91
N GLY A 156 -6.07 26.46 5.27
CA GLY A 156 -6.51 26.29 6.64
C GLY A 156 -5.57 25.48 7.54
N VAL A 157 -4.71 24.63 6.97
CA VAL A 157 -3.70 23.87 7.73
C VAL A 157 -2.33 24.56 7.72
N PHE A 158 -1.92 25.14 6.59
CA PHE A 158 -0.55 25.67 6.45
C PHE A 158 -0.45 27.19 6.53
N LEU A 159 -1.46 27.95 6.10
CA LEU A 159 -1.38 29.43 6.06
C LEU A 159 -2.07 30.09 7.26
N VAL A 160 -3.34 29.78 7.49
CA VAL A 160 -4.17 30.37 8.56
C VAL A 160 -3.60 30.10 9.97
N PRO A 161 -3.04 28.93 10.29
CA PRO A 161 -2.49 28.69 11.61
C PRO A 161 -1.19 29.45 11.91
N ARG A 162 -0.46 29.94 10.90
CA ARG A 162 0.83 30.64 11.10
C ARG A 162 0.76 31.89 11.98
N PRO A 163 -0.20 32.81 11.79
CA PRO A 163 -0.36 33.95 12.69
C PRO A 163 -1.04 33.61 14.03
N LEU A 164 -1.61 32.40 14.17
CA LEU A 164 -2.37 32.00 15.36
C LEU A 164 -1.48 31.30 16.37
N ARG A 165 -1.78 31.46 17.67
CA ARG A 165 -1.01 30.82 18.76
C ARG A 165 -1.80 29.72 19.44
N GLY A 166 -1.11 28.61 19.73
CA GLY A 166 -1.58 27.51 20.57
C GLY A 166 -2.94 26.95 20.15
N ARG A 167 -3.92 27.06 21.05
CA ARG A 167 -5.26 26.47 20.89
C ARG A 167 -6.00 26.94 19.63
N ARG A 168 -5.90 28.22 19.26
CA ARG A 168 -6.58 28.76 18.06
C ARG A 168 -6.04 28.18 16.76
N ALA A 169 -4.74 27.89 16.71
CA ALA A 169 -4.11 27.23 15.56
C ALA A 169 -4.62 25.79 15.41
N SER A 170 -4.78 25.07 16.52
CA SER A 170 -5.35 23.70 16.52
C SER A 170 -6.83 23.69 16.12
N GLU A 171 -7.64 24.60 16.67
CA GLU A 171 -9.06 24.75 16.32
C GLU A 171 -9.23 25.10 14.82
N ALA A 172 -8.40 26.00 14.29
CA ALA A 172 -8.41 26.33 12.86
C ALA A 172 -8.10 25.10 11.98
N LYS A 173 -7.12 24.27 12.36
CA LYS A 173 -6.81 23.02 11.64
C LYS A 173 -7.96 22.02 11.68
N LEU A 174 -8.58 21.82 12.85
CA LEU A 174 -9.73 20.91 13.00
C LEU A 174 -10.93 21.39 12.18
N LEU A 175 -11.24 22.67 12.26
CA LEU A 175 -12.33 23.28 11.48
C LEU A 175 -12.06 23.17 9.99
N THR A 176 -10.80 23.32 9.57
CA THR A 176 -10.38 23.11 8.18
C THR A 176 -10.59 21.67 7.71
N LEU A 177 -10.31 20.67 8.55
CA LEU A 177 -10.59 19.27 8.21
C LEU A 177 -12.09 19.04 7.99
N VAL A 178 -12.93 19.58 8.88
CA VAL A 178 -14.40 19.48 8.76
C VAL A 178 -14.89 20.20 7.51
N LEU A 179 -14.48 21.45 7.29
CA LEU A 179 -14.90 22.24 6.13
C LEU A 179 -14.43 21.64 4.82
N GLY A 180 -13.18 21.19 4.72
CA GLY A 180 -12.67 20.55 3.51
C GLY A 180 -13.41 19.25 3.20
N SER A 181 -13.69 18.45 4.22
CA SER A 181 -14.47 17.21 4.05
C SER A 181 -15.91 17.50 3.63
N ALA A 182 -16.57 18.47 4.27
CA ALA A 182 -17.93 18.88 3.92
C ALA A 182 -18.00 19.45 2.49
N LEU A 183 -17.02 20.27 2.09
CA LEU A 183 -16.91 20.80 0.74
C LEU A 183 -16.71 19.68 -0.29
N PHE A 184 -15.83 18.71 -0.01
CA PHE A 184 -15.60 17.56 -0.89
C PHE A 184 -16.89 16.76 -1.12
N LEU A 185 -17.58 16.44 -0.01
CA LEU A 185 -18.79 15.63 -0.03
C LEU A 185 -19.92 16.37 -0.74
N TYR A 186 -20.10 17.65 -0.45
CA TYR A 186 -21.12 18.44 -1.11
C TYR A 186 -20.82 18.63 -2.61
N ALA A 187 -19.57 18.88 -2.99
CA ALA A 187 -19.18 19.02 -4.39
C ALA A 187 -19.42 17.74 -5.21
N ASN A 188 -19.10 16.56 -4.67
CA ASN A 188 -19.24 15.29 -5.40
C ASN A 188 -20.62 14.64 -5.28
N TYR A 189 -21.28 14.77 -4.12
CA TYR A 189 -22.49 14.02 -3.79
C TYR A 189 -23.71 14.89 -3.52
N GLY A 190 -23.55 16.20 -3.38
CA GLY A 190 -24.64 17.11 -3.02
C GLY A 190 -25.78 17.15 -4.03
N ALA A 191 -25.54 16.76 -5.29
CA ALA A 191 -26.58 16.63 -6.31
C ALA A 191 -27.46 15.38 -6.13
N VAL A 192 -26.96 14.35 -5.43
CA VAL A 192 -27.66 13.07 -5.18
C VAL A 192 -28.49 13.13 -3.90
N VAL A 193 -28.11 14.00 -2.95
CA VAL A 193 -28.83 14.21 -1.70
C VAL A 193 -30.12 14.99 -2.00
N ALA A 194 -31.26 14.44 -1.58
CA ALA A 194 -32.58 15.03 -1.81
C ALA A 194 -32.72 16.46 -1.23
N PRO A 195 -33.66 17.28 -1.74
CA PRO A 195 -33.92 18.63 -1.23
C PRO A 195 -34.07 18.64 0.31
N PRO A 196 -33.50 19.63 1.02
CA PRO A 196 -33.53 21.06 0.65
C PRO A 196 -32.22 21.70 0.17
N LEU A 197 -31.14 20.94 -0.03
CA LEU A 197 -29.85 21.53 -0.41
C LEU A 197 -29.86 22.03 -1.87
N PRO A 198 -29.31 23.23 -2.17
CA PRO A 198 -29.16 23.69 -3.55
C PRO A 198 -28.22 22.77 -4.35
N SER A 199 -28.23 22.86 -5.67
CA SER A 199 -27.27 22.11 -6.48
C SER A 199 -25.84 22.64 -6.24
N PRO A 200 -24.82 21.76 -6.10
CA PRO A 200 -23.45 22.17 -5.83
C PRO A 200 -22.89 23.13 -6.88
N ALA A 201 -23.28 22.96 -8.15
CA ALA A 201 -22.90 23.86 -9.24
C ALA A 201 -23.34 25.31 -9.00
N THR A 202 -24.46 25.53 -8.31
CA THR A 202 -24.99 26.87 -8.02
C THR A 202 -24.20 27.57 -6.90
N ILE A 203 -23.76 26.82 -5.89
CA ILE A 203 -23.05 27.39 -4.73
C ILE A 203 -21.54 27.44 -4.97
N LEU A 204 -20.96 26.33 -5.44
CA LEU A 204 -19.51 26.12 -5.55
C LEU A 204 -18.96 26.46 -6.94
N GLY A 205 -19.83 26.63 -7.94
CA GLY A 205 -19.44 27.01 -9.30
C GLY A 205 -18.35 26.08 -9.86
N PRO A 206 -17.19 26.61 -10.31
CA PRO A 206 -16.09 25.82 -10.87
C PRO A 206 -15.56 24.72 -9.95
N VAL A 207 -15.66 24.89 -8.62
CA VAL A 207 -15.23 23.85 -7.68
C VAL A 207 -16.11 22.59 -7.79
N ALA A 208 -17.37 22.71 -8.21
CA ALA A 208 -18.24 21.56 -8.44
C ALA A 208 -18.27 21.10 -9.91
N THR A 209 -17.87 21.95 -10.86
CA THR A 209 -18.08 21.67 -12.30
C THR A 209 -16.80 21.52 -13.11
N PHE A 210 -15.64 21.95 -12.61
CA PHE A 210 -14.39 21.87 -13.35
C PHE A 210 -13.96 20.40 -13.48
N ALA A 211 -13.87 19.93 -14.71
CA ALA A 211 -13.50 18.56 -15.03
C ALA A 211 -12.43 18.54 -16.12
N LEU A 212 -11.57 17.53 -16.08
CA LEU A 212 -10.65 17.25 -17.17
C LEU A 212 -11.42 16.70 -18.37
N ASP A 213 -10.96 17.07 -19.56
CA ASP A 213 -11.47 16.48 -20.78
C ASP A 213 -11.19 14.96 -20.82
N ALA A 214 -12.04 14.22 -21.55
CA ALA A 214 -11.94 12.77 -21.68
C ALA A 214 -10.60 12.34 -22.32
N GLU A 215 -10.06 13.11 -23.27
CA GLU A 215 -8.77 12.84 -23.90
C GLU A 215 -7.62 13.01 -22.89
N THR A 216 -7.67 14.09 -22.10
CA THR A 216 -6.66 14.38 -21.08
C THR A 216 -6.66 13.30 -19.99
N THR A 217 -7.85 12.90 -19.54
CA THR A 217 -8.03 11.83 -18.55
C THR A 217 -7.49 10.50 -19.09
N ARG A 218 -7.73 10.20 -20.38
CA ARG A 218 -7.21 8.98 -21.01
C ARG A 218 -5.69 8.99 -21.10
N TRP A 219 -5.08 10.10 -21.51
CA TRP A 219 -3.63 10.23 -21.55
C TRP A 219 -3.00 10.07 -20.17
N LEU A 220 -3.54 10.73 -19.16
CA LEU A 220 -3.08 10.59 -17.78
C LEU A 220 -3.22 9.15 -17.27
N PHE A 221 -4.35 8.51 -17.59
CA PHE A 221 -4.58 7.11 -17.26
C PHE A 221 -3.53 6.21 -17.91
N ARG A 222 -3.24 6.39 -19.21
CA ARG A 222 -2.22 5.61 -19.92
C ARG A 222 -0.81 5.86 -19.40
N LEU A 223 -0.47 7.10 -19.05
CA LEU A 223 0.82 7.46 -18.48
C LEU A 223 1.07 6.66 -17.19
N VAL A 224 0.13 6.77 -16.25
CA VAL A 224 0.23 6.12 -14.93
C VAL A 224 0.10 4.59 -15.03
N ASN A 225 -0.66 4.07 -16.00
CA ASN A 225 -0.84 2.63 -16.21
C ASN A 225 0.13 2.03 -17.25
N SER A 226 1.17 2.76 -17.66
CA SER A 226 2.21 2.22 -18.54
C SER A 226 3.30 1.51 -17.75
N LEU A 227 3.84 0.41 -18.26
CA LEU A 227 4.95 -0.29 -17.60
C LEU A 227 6.22 0.55 -17.51
N LEU A 228 6.48 1.42 -18.49
CA LEU A 228 7.70 2.23 -18.52
C LEU A 228 7.59 3.50 -17.66
N PHE A 229 6.50 4.27 -17.79
CA PHE A 229 6.36 5.56 -17.10
C PHE A 229 5.54 5.48 -15.81
N GLY A 230 4.63 4.50 -15.69
CA GLY A 230 3.78 4.33 -14.52
C GLY A 230 4.55 4.19 -13.22
N PRO A 231 5.47 3.22 -13.09
CA PRO A 231 6.27 3.05 -11.88
C PRO A 231 7.07 4.30 -11.51
N LEU A 232 7.58 5.05 -12.50
CA LEU A 232 8.31 6.30 -12.27
C LEU A 232 7.40 7.41 -11.77
N ALA A 233 6.24 7.60 -12.42
CA ALA A 233 5.26 8.61 -12.03
C ALA A 233 4.75 8.36 -10.61
N VAL A 234 4.43 7.10 -10.29
CA VAL A 234 3.93 6.70 -8.97
C VAL A 234 5.03 6.78 -7.91
N ALA A 235 6.29 6.47 -8.23
CA ALA A 235 7.42 6.67 -7.32
C ALA A 235 7.62 8.15 -6.97
N VAL A 236 7.61 9.05 -7.96
CA VAL A 236 7.70 10.50 -7.73
C VAL A 236 6.53 11.00 -6.89
N PHE A 237 5.31 10.55 -7.22
CA PHE A 237 4.11 10.86 -6.44
C PHE A 237 4.21 10.37 -4.98
N GLY A 238 4.69 9.15 -4.77
CA GLY A 238 4.89 8.57 -3.44
C GLY A 238 5.91 9.36 -2.62
N VAL A 239 7.06 9.70 -3.21
CA VAL A 239 8.08 10.54 -2.53
C VAL A 239 7.48 11.90 -2.19
N GLY A 240 6.82 12.57 -3.14
CA GLY A 240 6.16 13.86 -2.87
C GLY A 240 5.15 13.77 -1.72
N THR A 241 4.33 12.72 -1.71
CA THR A 241 3.33 12.47 -0.66
C THR A 241 3.99 12.18 0.69
N ASN A 242 5.07 11.40 0.73
CA ASN A 242 5.86 11.16 1.94
C ASN A 242 6.36 12.47 2.55
N HIS A 243 6.90 13.37 1.72
CA HIS A 243 7.39 14.68 2.18
C HIS A 243 6.25 15.59 2.66
N VAL A 244 5.09 15.56 2.00
CA VAL A 244 3.93 16.37 2.40
C VAL A 244 3.34 15.85 3.71
N LEU A 245 3.06 14.55 3.82
CA LEU A 245 2.38 13.95 4.98
C LEU A 245 3.22 13.97 6.25
N THR A 246 4.55 14.04 6.12
CA THR A 246 5.48 14.07 7.26
C THR A 246 5.85 15.48 7.72
N ARG A 247 5.22 16.51 7.13
CA ARG A 247 5.38 17.90 7.55
C ARG A 247 4.92 18.10 9.02
N PRO A 248 5.66 18.87 9.83
CA PRO A 248 5.28 19.13 11.22
C PRO A 248 3.89 19.77 11.33
N GLU A 249 3.51 20.58 10.35
CA GLU A 249 2.21 21.23 10.30
C GLU A 249 1.02 20.24 10.33
N LEU A 250 1.21 19.03 9.78
CA LEU A 250 0.23 17.94 9.82
C LEU A 250 0.41 17.05 11.06
N ALA A 251 1.65 16.76 11.45
CA ALA A 251 1.97 15.92 12.60
C ALA A 251 1.44 16.48 13.94
N ASP A 252 1.25 17.80 14.01
CA ASP A 252 0.74 18.48 15.21
C ASP A 252 -0.79 18.38 15.38
N ILE A 253 -1.53 17.80 14.41
CA ILE A 253 -2.99 17.66 14.51
C ILE A 253 -3.30 16.44 15.41
N PRO A 254 -3.97 16.61 16.56
CA PRO A 254 -4.13 15.53 17.54
C PRO A 254 -4.89 14.31 17.00
N LEU A 255 -5.84 14.53 16.10
CA LEU A 255 -6.65 13.47 15.48
C LEU A 255 -5.84 12.62 14.48
N VAL A 256 -4.87 13.22 13.79
CA VAL A 256 -4.16 12.59 12.66
C VAL A 256 -2.74 12.18 13.05
N ARG A 257 -2.20 12.70 14.16
CA ARG A 257 -0.84 12.41 14.66
C ARG A 257 -0.54 10.91 14.80
N HIS A 258 -1.54 10.12 15.17
CA HIS A 258 -1.41 8.67 15.35
C HIS A 258 -1.64 7.87 14.06
N ALA A 259 -2.17 8.53 13.02
CA ALA A 259 -2.45 7.93 11.72
C ALA A 259 -1.41 8.32 10.64
N LEU A 260 -0.63 9.39 10.87
CA LEU A 260 0.40 9.81 9.92
C LEU A 260 1.62 8.87 9.98
N PRO A 261 2.13 8.42 8.83
CA PRO A 261 3.30 7.57 8.79
C PRO A 261 4.53 8.32 9.30
N ARG A 262 5.45 7.58 9.92
CA ARG A 262 6.81 8.09 10.14
C ARG A 262 7.47 8.25 8.78
N ARG A 263 8.37 9.23 8.66
CA ARG A 263 9.05 9.48 7.39
C ARG A 263 9.96 8.31 7.04
N ASP A 264 9.58 7.59 5.99
CA ASP A 264 10.42 6.57 5.40
C ASP A 264 11.49 7.20 4.48
N PRO A 265 12.64 6.55 4.27
CA PRO A 265 13.65 7.02 3.32
C PRO A 265 13.09 7.07 1.90
N ASP A 266 13.41 8.13 1.15
CA ASP A 266 12.88 8.36 -0.21
C ASP A 266 13.14 7.16 -1.16
N VAL A 267 14.29 6.50 -1.01
CA VAL A 267 14.64 5.29 -1.77
C VAL A 267 13.68 4.14 -1.48
N VAL A 268 13.29 3.94 -0.21
CA VAL A 268 12.32 2.92 0.20
C VAL A 268 10.97 3.26 -0.41
N VAL A 269 10.51 4.49 -0.27
CA VAL A 269 9.24 4.95 -0.84
C VAL A 269 9.17 4.74 -2.35
N ALA A 270 10.16 5.27 -3.07
CA ALA A 270 10.21 5.20 -4.53
C ALA A 270 10.24 3.75 -5.03
N THR A 271 11.08 2.91 -4.43
CA THR A 271 11.22 1.51 -4.84
C THR A 271 9.95 0.72 -4.58
N ASN A 272 9.33 0.89 -3.40
CA ASN A 272 8.11 0.17 -3.06
C ASN A 272 6.92 0.62 -3.90
N ALA A 273 6.77 1.93 -4.12
CA ALA A 273 5.72 2.48 -4.97
C ALA A 273 5.86 2.01 -6.44
N ALA A 274 7.08 1.98 -6.96
CA ALA A 274 7.37 1.45 -8.29
C ALA A 274 7.05 -0.05 -8.38
N LEU A 275 7.53 -0.87 -7.42
CA LEU A 275 7.29 -2.31 -7.38
C LEU A 275 5.79 -2.64 -7.25
N GLY A 276 5.07 -1.91 -6.41
CA GLY A 276 3.62 -2.04 -6.25
C GLY A 276 2.87 -1.72 -7.54
N THR A 277 3.33 -0.72 -8.29
CA THR A 277 2.77 -0.36 -9.60
C THR A 277 3.02 -1.47 -10.61
N VAL A 278 4.25 -1.99 -10.71
CA VAL A 278 4.58 -3.13 -11.58
C VAL A 278 3.74 -4.35 -11.24
N PHE A 279 3.59 -4.65 -9.94
CA PHE A 279 2.73 -5.73 -9.46
C PHE A 279 1.28 -5.55 -9.93
N TYR A 280 0.69 -4.36 -9.74
CA TYR A 280 -0.67 -4.09 -10.19
C TYR A 280 -0.82 -4.28 -11.70
N LEU A 281 0.11 -3.72 -12.48
CA LEU A 281 0.09 -3.83 -13.94
C LEU A 281 0.27 -5.27 -14.42
N ALA A 282 1.06 -6.08 -13.71
CA ALA A 282 1.18 -7.51 -13.98
C ALA A 282 -0.14 -8.25 -13.72
N VAL A 283 -0.83 -7.96 -12.62
CA VAL A 283 -2.17 -8.52 -12.33
C VAL A 283 -3.17 -8.13 -13.41
N VAL A 284 -3.19 -6.86 -13.82
CA VAL A 284 -4.07 -6.39 -14.91
C VAL A 284 -3.71 -7.07 -16.24
N GLY A 285 -2.43 -7.19 -16.58
CA GLY A 285 -1.97 -7.85 -17.79
C GLY A 285 -2.34 -9.33 -17.84
N LEU A 286 -2.17 -10.06 -16.73
CA LEU A 286 -2.50 -11.48 -16.62
C LEU A 286 -4.01 -11.73 -16.70
N THR A 287 -4.82 -10.83 -16.15
CA THR A 287 -6.28 -11.00 -16.14
C THR A 287 -6.95 -10.53 -17.43
N THR A 288 -6.45 -9.46 -18.05
CA THR A 288 -7.08 -8.85 -19.24
C THR A 288 -6.40 -9.22 -20.56
N GLY A 289 -5.18 -9.77 -20.51
CA GLY A 289 -4.34 -10.02 -21.68
C GLY A 289 -3.81 -8.76 -22.35
N ARG A 290 -3.98 -7.58 -21.73
CA ARG A 290 -3.57 -6.28 -22.29
C ARG A 290 -2.65 -5.55 -21.34
N VAL A 291 -1.58 -5.01 -21.89
CA VAL A 291 -0.58 -4.23 -21.16
C VAL A 291 -0.25 -2.98 -21.95
N ILE A 292 -0.17 -1.85 -21.26
CA ILE A 292 0.30 -0.58 -21.83
C ILE A 292 1.80 -0.52 -21.56
N LEU A 293 2.61 -0.52 -22.62
CA LEU A 293 4.07 -0.38 -22.48
C LEU A 293 4.46 1.10 -22.35
N VAL A 294 3.87 1.93 -23.20
CA VAL A 294 4.10 3.37 -23.35
C VAL A 294 2.73 4.04 -23.55
N PRO A 295 2.51 5.26 -23.01
CA PRO A 295 1.23 5.96 -23.10
C PRO A 295 0.74 6.31 -24.51
#